data_AF-A0A075WQ60-F1
#
_entry.id   AF-A0A075WQ60-F1
#
_cell.length_a   1.000
_cell.length_b   1.000
_cell.length_c   1.000
_cell.angle_alpha   90.00
_cell.angle_beta   90.00
_cell.angle_gamma   90.00
#
_symmetry.space_group_name_H-M   'P 1'
#
loop_
_entity.id
_entity.type
_entity.pdbx_description
1 polymer ?
#
loop_
_entity_poly.entity_id
_entity_poly.type
_entity_poly.pdbx_seq_one_letter_code
_entity_poly.pdbx_strand_id
1 'polypeptide(L)'
;MNSSQKIEIIVGFSTHRIEVLPFAKDFMESAEVIILEEPPNEKFCSVLEGKISEEDYVLNEEFWFPEFEKQTLKLLKNFHQQGKKIFQIEPYLEGVKILQQRAEGIVSHQSIDEVLLERIAETEKNAIGKLLRFYEVSLTGDFEKIVDSVKDFSKADAERFRLRDQLRVEAILKVLLSLKQGLKKVYVEAGTIHLYFKKLLQLNTLSLGKVSQFFLLQKVLKSLVGKPYVFPPGELLTLRYIFNRKENPKTENLLAARSLVYIKIIPKEELLPHEENPFPHLKEELHAIKLIERLDFEDCKRLYSKLFWIKDYKEARKLVEDYLKFR
;
A
#
# COMPACT_ATOMS: atom_id res chain seq x y z
N MET A 1 38.45 20.08 -3.81
CA MET A 1 37.61 18.87 -3.65
C MET A 1 36.23 19.33 -3.23
N ASN A 2 35.29 19.46 -4.18
CA ASN A 2 33.93 19.92 -3.87
C ASN A 2 33.21 18.87 -3.04
N SER A 3 32.64 19.25 -1.89
CA SER A 3 31.75 18.38 -1.14
C SER A 3 30.55 18.07 -2.04
N SER A 4 30.45 16.82 -2.50
CA SER A 4 29.24 16.33 -3.15
C SER A 4 28.07 16.54 -2.18
N GLN A 5 27.18 17.47 -2.54
CA GLN A 5 26.00 17.77 -1.74
C GLN A 5 25.16 16.49 -1.61
N LYS A 6 24.95 16.02 -0.38
CA LYS A 6 24.19 14.79 -0.11
C LYS A 6 22.69 15.03 -0.36
N ILE A 7 22.05 14.09 -1.05
CA ILE A 7 20.61 14.13 -1.33
C ILE A 7 19.84 13.74 -0.06
N GLU A 8 18.76 14.45 0.25
CA GLU A 8 17.75 13.99 1.21
C GLU A 8 16.62 13.28 0.46
N ILE A 9 16.43 11.99 0.75
CA ILE A 9 15.33 11.18 0.21
C ILE A 9 14.31 11.00 1.33
N ILE A 10 13.08 11.44 1.09
CA ILE A 10 11.95 11.31 2.01
C ILE A 10 11.02 10.23 1.48
N VAL A 11 10.85 9.16 2.25
CA VAL A 11 9.80 8.16 1.99
C VAL A 11 8.54 8.55 2.78
N GLY A 12 7.49 8.95 2.06
CA GLY A 12 6.18 9.24 2.61
C GLY A 12 5.32 7.99 2.60
N PHE A 13 5.12 7.38 3.76
CA PHE A 13 4.22 6.24 3.91
C PHE A 13 2.76 6.73 3.90
N SER A 14 2.10 6.43 2.79
CA SER A 14 0.77 6.88 2.41
C SER A 14 -0.23 5.73 2.45
N THR A 15 -1.51 6.12 2.47
CA THR A 15 -2.65 5.26 2.18
C THR A 15 -3.42 5.96 1.06
N HIS A 16 -4.01 5.23 0.11
CA HIS A 16 -4.84 5.81 -0.96
C HIS A 16 -6.15 6.42 -0.40
N ARG A 17 -6.02 7.56 0.30
CA ARG A 17 -7.10 8.24 1.03
C ARG A 17 -6.87 9.73 1.01
N ILE A 18 -7.91 10.49 0.72
CA ILE A 18 -7.83 11.96 0.57
C ILE A 18 -7.28 12.63 1.84
N GLU A 19 -7.59 12.08 3.01
CA GLU A 19 -7.18 12.62 4.32
C GLU A 19 -5.65 12.69 4.52
N VAL A 20 -4.84 11.98 3.71
CA VAL A 20 -3.37 12.05 3.76
C VAL A 20 -2.78 13.15 2.89
N LEU A 21 -3.54 13.63 1.89
CA LEU A 21 -3.03 14.52 0.85
C LEU A 21 -2.47 15.84 1.38
N PRO A 22 -3.08 16.51 2.38
CA PRO A 22 -2.48 17.71 2.96
C PRO A 22 -1.07 17.48 3.50
N PHE A 23 -0.81 16.31 4.11
CA PHE A 23 0.50 15.98 4.65
C PHE A 23 1.49 15.54 3.56
N ALA A 24 1.02 14.82 2.54
CA ALA A 24 1.85 14.49 1.38
C ALA A 24 2.32 15.79 0.68
N LYS A 25 1.40 16.75 0.50
CA LYS A 25 1.65 18.06 -0.11
C LYS A 25 2.79 18.80 0.59
N ASP A 26 2.81 18.86 1.92
CA ASP A 26 3.88 19.52 2.68
C ASP A 26 5.28 18.97 2.33
N PHE A 27 5.39 17.65 2.19
CA PHE A 27 6.67 17.02 1.83
C PHE A 27 7.02 17.24 0.36
N MET A 28 6.04 17.07 -0.55
CA MET A 28 6.19 17.28 -1.99
C MET A 28 6.55 18.74 -2.32
N GLU A 29 5.98 19.73 -1.62
CA GLU A 29 6.31 21.16 -1.76
C GLU A 29 7.80 21.42 -1.55
N SER A 30 8.41 20.74 -0.58
CA SER A 30 9.84 20.90 -0.28
C SER A 30 10.78 20.12 -1.20
N ALA A 31 10.26 19.19 -2.02
CA ALA A 31 11.05 18.30 -2.86
C ALA A 31 11.25 18.86 -4.28
N GLU A 32 12.39 18.57 -4.91
CA GLU A 32 12.66 18.92 -6.32
C GLU A 32 12.15 17.83 -7.27
N VAL A 33 12.10 16.60 -6.76
CA VAL A 33 11.65 15.39 -7.48
C VAL A 33 10.62 14.66 -6.64
N ILE A 34 9.54 14.22 -7.30
CA ILE A 34 8.46 13.44 -6.74
C ILE A 34 8.44 12.10 -7.47
N ILE A 35 8.46 11.00 -6.72
CA ILE A 35 8.39 9.63 -7.25
C ILE A 35 7.15 8.95 -6.67
N LEU A 36 6.24 8.53 -7.53
CA LEU A 36 4.95 7.91 -7.19
C LEU A 36 5.07 6.38 -7.15
N GLU A 37 4.17 5.74 -6.41
CA GLU A 37 4.02 4.27 -6.36
C GLU A 37 3.00 3.79 -7.40
N GLU A 38 3.25 4.09 -8.66
CA GLU A 38 2.37 3.74 -9.78
C GLU A 38 3.19 3.29 -10.99
N PRO A 39 2.66 2.37 -11.82
CA PRO A 39 3.29 2.04 -13.09
C PRO A 39 3.17 3.25 -14.05
N PRO A 40 4.12 3.45 -14.96
CA PRO A 40 4.03 4.50 -15.95
C PRO A 40 2.73 4.45 -16.77
N ASN A 41 2.08 5.60 -16.93
CA ASN A 41 0.92 5.77 -17.80
C ASN A 41 1.22 6.78 -18.91
N GLU A 42 0.97 6.41 -20.17
CA GLU A 42 1.24 7.24 -21.34
C GLU A 42 0.47 8.58 -21.33
N LYS A 43 -0.72 8.60 -20.70
CA LYS A 43 -1.56 9.79 -20.58
C LYS A 43 -1.15 10.69 -19.40
N PHE A 44 -0.30 10.22 -18.49
CA PHE A 44 0.06 10.94 -17.26
C PHE A 44 0.64 12.33 -17.54
N CYS A 45 1.63 12.42 -18.45
CA CYS A 45 2.20 13.71 -18.85
C CYS A 45 1.14 14.65 -19.46
N SER A 46 0.21 14.11 -20.25
CA SER A 46 -0.86 14.90 -20.86
C SER A 46 -1.79 15.52 -19.81
N VAL A 47 -2.04 14.83 -18.70
CA VAL A 47 -2.81 15.38 -17.57
C VAL A 47 -2.03 16.46 -16.83
N LEU A 48 -0.74 16.23 -16.55
CA LEU A 48 0.12 17.21 -15.89
C LEU A 48 0.32 18.49 -16.71
N GLU A 49 0.24 18.39 -18.04
CA GLU A 49 0.28 19.52 -18.98
C GLU A 49 -1.10 20.17 -19.18
N GLY A 50 -2.18 19.57 -18.65
CA GLY A 50 -3.54 20.07 -18.81
C GLY A 50 -4.16 19.83 -20.20
N LYS A 51 -3.59 18.92 -21.00
CA LYS A 51 -4.14 18.50 -22.30
C LYS A 51 -5.35 17.57 -22.14
N ILE A 52 -5.42 16.87 -21.03
CA ILE A 52 -6.53 15.97 -20.64
C ILE A 52 -6.95 16.38 -19.23
N SER A 53 -8.25 16.31 -18.92
CA SER A 53 -8.75 16.59 -17.58
C SER A 53 -8.40 15.45 -16.60
N GLU A 54 -8.36 15.77 -15.31
CA GLU A 54 -8.18 14.77 -14.25
C GLU A 54 -9.37 13.80 -14.23
N GLU A 55 -10.57 14.29 -14.49
CA GLU A 55 -11.79 13.49 -14.62
C GLU A 55 -11.70 12.48 -15.78
N ASP A 56 -11.26 12.92 -16.97
CA ASP A 56 -11.10 12.03 -18.12
C ASP A 56 -10.02 10.97 -17.87
N TYR A 57 -8.93 11.34 -17.18
CA TYR A 57 -7.89 10.37 -16.84
C TYR A 57 -8.41 9.28 -15.90
N VAL A 58 -9.11 9.67 -14.84
CA VAL A 58 -9.66 8.73 -13.86
C VAL A 58 -10.78 7.88 -14.46
N LEU A 59 -11.64 8.42 -15.33
CA LEU A 59 -12.73 7.67 -15.97
C LEU A 59 -12.25 6.57 -16.92
N ASN A 60 -11.07 6.73 -17.52
CA ASN A 60 -10.53 5.80 -18.50
C ASN A 60 -9.67 4.70 -17.85
N GLU A 61 -9.55 4.67 -16.52
CA GLU A 61 -8.71 3.76 -15.76
C GLU A 61 -9.53 3.13 -14.61
N GLU A 62 -9.22 1.89 -14.22
CA GLU A 62 -9.94 1.18 -13.17
C GLU A 62 -9.32 1.47 -11.78
N PHE A 63 -9.52 2.71 -11.28
CA PHE A 63 -9.04 3.09 -9.95
C PHE A 63 -10.00 2.67 -8.83
N TRP A 64 -9.46 2.09 -7.76
CA TRP A 64 -10.23 1.72 -6.56
C TRP A 64 -10.63 2.93 -5.70
N PHE A 65 -9.93 4.07 -5.83
CA PHE A 65 -10.14 5.31 -5.07
C PHE A 65 -10.16 6.52 -6.02
N PRO A 66 -11.19 6.66 -6.87
CA PRO A 66 -11.19 7.64 -7.96
C PRO A 66 -11.13 9.09 -7.47
N GLU A 67 -11.72 9.42 -6.31
CA GLU A 67 -11.65 10.79 -5.81
C GLU A 67 -10.26 11.12 -5.26
N PHE A 68 -9.63 10.19 -4.54
CA PHE A 68 -8.23 10.29 -4.13
C PHE A 68 -7.33 10.55 -5.35
N GLU A 69 -7.44 9.74 -6.39
CA GLU A 69 -6.60 9.88 -7.58
C GLU A 69 -6.79 11.24 -8.26
N LYS A 70 -8.04 11.68 -8.41
CA LYS A 70 -8.35 13.00 -8.98
C LYS A 70 -7.72 14.13 -8.16
N GLN A 71 -7.78 14.07 -6.83
CA GLN A 71 -7.20 15.08 -5.95
C GLN A 71 -5.67 15.04 -5.97
N THR A 72 -5.08 13.84 -6.04
CA THR A 72 -3.63 13.65 -6.24
C THR A 72 -3.17 14.28 -7.54
N LEU A 73 -3.85 14.02 -8.66
CA LEU A 73 -3.52 14.60 -9.97
C LEU A 73 -3.58 16.13 -9.97
N LYS A 74 -4.57 16.73 -9.29
CA LYS A 74 -4.65 18.20 -9.12
C LYS A 74 -3.43 18.76 -8.39
N LEU A 75 -2.97 18.09 -7.34
CA LEU A 75 -1.75 18.48 -6.62
C LEU A 75 -0.50 18.32 -7.49
N LEU A 76 -0.36 17.19 -8.18
CA LEU A 76 0.78 16.89 -9.04
C LEU A 76 0.87 17.84 -10.23
N LYS A 77 -0.26 18.21 -10.84
CA LYS A 77 -0.33 19.22 -11.91
C LYS A 77 0.19 20.58 -11.46
N ASN A 78 -0.21 21.03 -10.27
CA ASN A 78 0.33 22.26 -9.68
C ASN A 78 1.85 22.16 -9.47
N PHE A 79 2.34 21.03 -8.94
CA PHE A 79 3.78 20.80 -8.78
C PHE A 79 4.54 20.75 -10.09
N HIS A 80 3.96 20.15 -11.12
CA HIS A 80 4.52 20.14 -12.47
C HIS A 80 4.63 21.55 -13.05
N GLN A 81 3.60 22.38 -12.91
CA GLN A 81 3.62 23.80 -13.31
C GLN A 81 4.68 24.63 -12.57
N GLN A 82 5.04 24.24 -11.35
CA GLN A 82 6.16 24.82 -10.59
C GLN A 82 7.54 24.31 -11.04
N GLY A 83 7.60 23.44 -12.05
CA GLY A 83 8.84 22.90 -12.60
C GLY A 83 9.42 21.70 -11.85
N LYS A 84 8.66 21.07 -10.94
CA LYS A 84 9.10 19.84 -10.26
C LYS A 84 9.08 18.67 -11.23
N LYS A 85 10.04 17.74 -11.05
CA LYS A 85 10.09 16.51 -11.84
C LYS A 85 9.26 15.43 -11.16
N ILE A 86 8.37 14.78 -11.89
CA ILE A 86 7.45 13.77 -11.36
C ILE A 86 7.65 12.48 -12.16
N PHE A 87 7.85 11.36 -11.45
CA PHE A 87 8.06 10.05 -12.05
C PHE A 87 7.11 9.02 -11.44
N GLN A 88 6.46 8.22 -12.30
CA GLN A 88 5.77 6.99 -11.90
C GLN A 88 6.78 5.84 -11.96
N ILE A 89 7.07 5.21 -10.82
CA ILE A 89 8.05 4.12 -10.75
C ILE A 89 7.47 2.95 -9.97
N GLU A 90 6.96 1.97 -10.71
CA GLU A 90 6.51 0.69 -10.18
C GLU A 90 6.74 -0.44 -11.20
N PRO A 91 7.99 -0.91 -11.38
CA PRO A 91 8.34 -1.86 -12.42
C PRO A 91 7.65 -3.22 -12.28
N TYR A 92 7.29 -3.61 -11.05
CA TYR A 92 6.56 -4.85 -10.83
C TYR A 92 5.17 -4.81 -11.46
N LEU A 93 4.41 -3.73 -11.21
CA LEU A 93 3.06 -3.57 -11.79
C LEU A 93 3.13 -3.31 -13.30
N GLU A 94 4.20 -2.70 -13.81
CA GLU A 94 4.45 -2.61 -15.24
C GLU A 94 4.56 -4.01 -15.87
N GLY A 95 5.34 -4.92 -15.26
CA GLY A 95 5.42 -6.31 -15.69
C GLY A 95 4.09 -7.06 -15.59
N VAL A 96 3.32 -6.85 -14.51
CA VAL A 96 1.97 -7.43 -14.37
C VAL A 96 1.05 -6.96 -15.50
N LYS A 97 1.07 -5.66 -15.84
CA LYS A 97 0.29 -5.09 -16.94
C LYS A 97 0.65 -5.73 -18.29
N ILE A 98 1.94 -5.94 -18.55
CA ILE A 98 2.40 -6.65 -19.77
C ILE A 98 1.87 -8.08 -19.81
N LEU A 99 1.92 -8.81 -18.69
CA LEU A 99 1.40 -10.18 -18.61
C LEU A 99 -0.12 -10.24 -18.86
N GLN A 100 -0.88 -9.29 -18.31
CA GLN A 100 -2.32 -9.16 -18.55
C GLN A 100 -2.62 -8.87 -20.02
N GLN A 101 -1.94 -7.89 -20.62
CA GLN A 101 -2.07 -7.57 -22.04
C GLN A 101 -1.76 -8.79 -22.93
N ARG A 102 -0.69 -9.54 -22.63
CA ARG A 102 -0.36 -10.78 -23.36
C ARG A 102 -1.46 -11.83 -23.23
N ALA A 103 -2.04 -11.99 -22.04
CA ALA A 103 -3.16 -12.92 -21.82
C ALA A 103 -4.43 -12.51 -22.59
N GLU A 104 -4.62 -11.22 -22.82
CA GLU A 104 -5.71 -10.64 -23.63
C GLU A 104 -5.41 -10.63 -25.14
N GLY A 105 -4.22 -11.09 -25.56
CA GLY A 105 -3.79 -11.09 -26.96
C GLY A 105 -3.34 -9.72 -27.49
N ILE A 106 -3.10 -8.76 -26.60
CA ILE A 106 -2.61 -7.42 -26.93
C ILE A 106 -1.08 -7.45 -27.02
N VAL A 107 -0.53 -6.94 -28.13
CA VAL A 107 0.93 -6.80 -28.30
C VAL A 107 1.42 -5.62 -27.47
N SER A 108 2.18 -5.90 -26.42
CA SER A 108 2.84 -4.85 -25.65
C SER A 108 4.12 -4.40 -26.35
N HIS A 109 4.29 -3.09 -26.52
CA HIS A 109 5.51 -2.48 -27.06
C HIS A 109 6.57 -2.19 -25.98
N GLN A 110 6.26 -2.45 -24.71
CA GLN A 110 7.18 -2.22 -23.60
C GLN A 110 8.26 -3.30 -23.55
N SER A 111 9.52 -2.89 -23.45
CA SER A 111 10.67 -3.79 -23.33
C SER A 111 10.99 -4.04 -21.85
N ILE A 112 10.43 -5.10 -21.28
CA ILE A 112 10.92 -5.69 -20.03
C ILE A 112 11.73 -6.94 -20.38
N ASP A 113 12.81 -7.16 -19.65
CA ASP A 113 13.63 -8.37 -19.75
C ASP A 113 12.78 -9.62 -19.49
N GLU A 114 12.81 -10.60 -20.40
CA GLU A 114 11.94 -11.80 -20.30
C GLU A 114 12.21 -12.62 -19.04
N VAL A 115 13.46 -12.69 -18.55
CA VAL A 115 13.79 -13.41 -17.31
C VAL A 115 13.15 -12.70 -16.10
N LEU A 116 13.16 -11.37 -16.10
CA LEU A 116 12.44 -10.59 -15.09
C LEU A 116 10.92 -10.82 -15.20
N LEU A 117 10.37 -10.85 -16.40
CA LEU A 117 8.94 -11.06 -16.63
C LEU A 117 8.48 -12.45 -16.17
N GLU A 118 9.26 -13.49 -16.45
CA GLU A 118 9.05 -14.85 -15.94
C GLU A 118 9.04 -14.88 -14.40
N ARG A 119 9.99 -14.19 -13.76
CA ARG A 119 10.05 -14.09 -12.30
C ARG A 119 8.83 -13.37 -11.71
N ILE A 120 8.35 -12.31 -12.36
CA ILE A 120 7.10 -11.62 -11.97
C ILE A 120 5.92 -12.57 -12.13
N ALA A 121 5.82 -13.28 -13.25
CA ALA A 121 4.74 -14.21 -13.54
C ALA A 121 4.66 -15.36 -12.52
N GLU A 122 5.78 -15.97 -12.17
CA GLU A 122 5.82 -17.03 -11.16
C GLU A 122 5.40 -16.52 -9.77
N THR A 123 5.86 -15.31 -9.42
CA THR A 123 5.51 -14.66 -8.15
C THR A 123 4.00 -14.36 -8.08
N GLU A 124 3.42 -13.80 -9.15
CA GLU A 124 1.97 -13.55 -9.24
C GLU A 124 1.17 -14.86 -9.19
N LYS A 125 1.58 -15.87 -9.97
CA LYS A 125 0.92 -17.18 -9.99
C LYS A 125 0.87 -17.81 -8.60
N ASN A 126 1.95 -17.73 -7.83
CA ASN A 126 1.98 -18.25 -6.47
C ASN A 126 1.04 -17.47 -5.54
N ALA A 127 1.12 -16.14 -5.52
CA ALA A 127 0.29 -15.30 -4.65
C ALA A 127 -1.21 -15.44 -4.97
N ILE A 128 -1.59 -15.37 -6.26
CA ILE A 128 -2.97 -15.55 -6.72
C ILE A 128 -3.46 -16.97 -6.43
N GLY A 129 -2.65 -17.99 -6.67
CA GLY A 129 -3.01 -19.38 -6.37
C GLY A 129 -3.34 -19.59 -4.89
N LYS A 130 -2.55 -18.99 -3.98
CA LYS A 130 -2.83 -19.03 -2.54
C LYS A 130 -4.07 -18.22 -2.15
N LEU A 131 -4.32 -17.09 -2.81
CA LEU A 131 -5.53 -16.29 -2.60
C LEU A 131 -6.80 -17.07 -3.02
N LEU A 132 -6.78 -17.71 -4.19
CA LEU A 132 -7.88 -18.56 -4.65
C LEU A 132 -8.13 -19.71 -3.69
N ARG A 133 -7.05 -20.34 -3.20
CA ARG A 133 -7.16 -21.39 -2.18
C ARG A 133 -7.82 -20.89 -0.89
N PHE A 134 -7.50 -19.68 -0.44
CA PHE A 134 -8.16 -19.06 0.70
C PHE A 134 -9.67 -18.92 0.49
N TYR A 135 -10.11 -18.49 -0.70
CA TYR A 135 -11.53 -18.40 -1.02
C TYR A 135 -12.21 -19.77 -1.04
N GLU A 136 -11.60 -20.78 -1.65
CA GLU A 136 -12.11 -22.16 -1.65
C GLU A 136 -12.30 -22.70 -0.23
N VAL A 137 -11.26 -22.56 0.61
CA VAL A 137 -11.27 -23.07 1.99
C VAL A 137 -12.28 -22.31 2.85
N SER A 138 -12.45 -21.00 2.61
CA SER A 138 -13.43 -20.17 3.32
C SER A 138 -14.87 -20.66 3.17
N LEU A 139 -15.20 -21.35 2.07
CA LEU A 139 -16.52 -21.93 1.86
C LEU A 139 -16.78 -23.20 2.68
N THR A 140 -15.74 -23.84 3.22
CA THR A 140 -15.87 -25.09 3.99
C THR A 140 -16.30 -24.90 5.45
N GLY A 141 -16.12 -23.69 5.99
CA GLY A 141 -16.43 -23.36 7.39
C GLY A 141 -15.42 -23.85 8.43
N ASP A 142 -14.34 -24.54 8.02
CA ASP A 142 -13.27 -25.00 8.91
C ASP A 142 -12.32 -23.83 9.26
N PHE A 143 -12.55 -23.20 10.42
CA PHE A 143 -11.87 -21.96 10.80
C PHE A 143 -10.35 -22.10 10.88
N GLU A 144 -9.86 -23.21 11.41
CA GLU A 144 -8.43 -23.50 11.51
C GLU A 144 -7.79 -23.60 10.13
N LYS A 145 -8.41 -24.31 9.18
CA LYS A 145 -7.92 -24.35 7.80
C LYS A 145 -7.97 -22.99 7.11
N ILE A 146 -8.98 -22.17 7.40
CA ILE A 146 -9.08 -20.80 6.89
C ILE A 146 -7.89 -19.98 7.41
N VAL A 147 -7.61 -20.03 8.71
CA VAL A 147 -6.45 -19.36 9.32
C VAL A 147 -5.13 -19.81 8.69
N ASP A 148 -4.96 -21.11 8.45
CA ASP A 148 -3.77 -21.62 7.76
C ASP A 148 -3.66 -21.09 6.33
N SER A 149 -4.77 -21.04 5.58
CA SER A 149 -4.77 -20.47 4.23
C SER A 149 -4.45 -18.97 4.19
N VAL A 150 -4.88 -18.19 5.20
CA VAL A 150 -4.49 -16.78 5.36
C VAL A 150 -2.98 -16.66 5.56
N LYS A 151 -2.38 -17.48 6.43
CA LYS A 151 -0.93 -17.45 6.65
C LYS A 151 -0.16 -17.80 5.38
N ASP A 152 -0.60 -18.84 4.66
CA ASP A 152 -0.02 -19.25 3.38
C ASP A 152 -0.07 -18.14 2.34
N PHE A 153 -1.22 -17.48 2.20
CA PHE A 153 -1.37 -16.33 1.32
C PHE A 153 -0.45 -15.18 1.76
N SER A 154 -0.44 -14.80 3.03
CA SER A 154 0.45 -13.74 3.55
C SER A 154 1.94 -14.04 3.35
N LYS A 155 2.35 -15.32 3.35
CA LYS A 155 3.74 -15.73 3.03
C LYS A 155 4.06 -15.50 1.55
N ALA A 156 3.18 -15.94 0.65
CA ALA A 156 3.35 -15.72 -0.79
C ALA A 156 3.31 -14.23 -1.15
N ASP A 157 2.40 -13.47 -0.52
CA ASP A 157 2.28 -12.03 -0.72
C ASP A 157 3.52 -11.27 -0.19
N ALA A 158 4.13 -11.74 0.89
CA ALA A 158 5.40 -11.20 1.37
C ALA A 158 6.57 -11.41 0.40
N GLU A 159 6.61 -12.53 -0.33
CA GLU A 159 7.59 -12.75 -1.41
C GLU A 159 7.36 -11.77 -2.55
N ARG A 160 6.09 -11.57 -2.93
CA ARG A 160 5.68 -10.57 -3.90
C ARG A 160 6.14 -9.17 -3.52
N PHE A 161 5.85 -8.73 -2.30
CA PHE A 161 6.29 -7.41 -1.82
C PHE A 161 7.81 -7.25 -1.79
N ARG A 162 8.57 -8.30 -1.43
CA ARG A 162 10.04 -8.25 -1.49
C ARG A 162 10.56 -8.03 -2.90
N LEU A 163 9.99 -8.73 -3.90
CA LEU A 163 10.37 -8.54 -5.29
C LEU A 163 10.01 -7.13 -5.76
N ARG A 164 8.78 -6.69 -5.48
CA ARG A 164 8.32 -5.34 -5.80
C ARG A 164 9.22 -4.25 -5.22
N ASP A 165 9.58 -4.36 -3.94
CA ASP A 165 10.50 -3.44 -3.26
C ASP A 165 11.89 -3.41 -3.89
N GLN A 166 12.44 -4.58 -4.28
CA GLN A 166 13.75 -4.68 -4.93
C GLN A 166 13.75 -3.94 -6.28
N LEU A 167 12.81 -4.26 -7.15
CA LEU A 167 12.73 -3.67 -8.48
C LEU A 167 12.50 -2.16 -8.42
N ARG A 168 11.66 -1.72 -7.49
CA ARG A 168 11.38 -0.30 -7.29
C ARG A 168 12.60 0.48 -6.81
N VAL A 169 13.40 -0.08 -5.87
CA VAL A 169 14.67 0.54 -5.46
C VAL A 169 15.64 0.64 -6.64
N GLU A 170 15.81 -0.44 -7.42
CA GLU A 170 16.71 -0.44 -8.58
C GLU A 170 16.33 0.62 -9.62
N ALA A 171 15.04 0.75 -9.94
CA ALA A 171 14.54 1.75 -10.87
C ALA A 171 14.72 3.19 -10.33
N ILE A 172 14.43 3.42 -9.04
CA ILE A 172 14.66 4.73 -8.41
C ILE A 172 16.14 5.12 -8.46
N LEU A 173 17.06 4.19 -8.19
CA LEU A 173 18.49 4.47 -8.27
C LEU A 173 18.92 4.91 -9.67
N LYS A 174 18.42 4.26 -10.72
CA LYS A 174 18.70 4.66 -12.11
C LYS A 174 18.24 6.10 -12.38
N VAL A 175 17.05 6.46 -11.89
CA VAL A 175 16.55 7.84 -12.01
C VAL A 175 17.43 8.81 -11.22
N LEU A 176 17.74 8.53 -9.96
CA LEU A 176 18.58 9.40 -9.12
C LEU A 176 19.98 9.61 -9.70
N LEU A 177 20.58 8.59 -10.32
CA LEU A 177 21.91 8.67 -10.95
C LEU A 177 21.89 9.42 -12.29
N SER A 178 20.77 9.38 -13.02
CA SER A 178 20.62 10.12 -14.30
C SER A 178 20.32 11.61 -14.09
N LEU A 179 19.78 11.98 -12.93
CA LEU A 179 19.59 13.38 -12.55
C LEU A 179 20.94 14.03 -12.21
N LYS A 180 21.22 15.18 -12.84
CA LYS A 180 22.49 15.92 -12.73
C LYS A 180 22.88 16.24 -11.27
N GLN A 181 24.17 16.52 -11.07
CA GLN A 181 24.71 17.03 -9.80
C GLN A 181 23.94 18.28 -9.32
N GLY A 182 23.59 18.33 -8.03
CA GLY A 182 22.90 19.47 -7.40
C GLY A 182 21.50 19.17 -6.86
N LEU A 183 20.96 17.96 -7.10
CA LEU A 183 19.69 17.50 -6.50
C LEU A 183 19.79 17.53 -4.97
N LYS A 184 18.85 18.21 -4.31
CA LYS A 184 18.88 18.32 -2.84
C LYS A 184 17.86 17.43 -2.15
N LYS A 185 16.64 17.34 -2.69
CA LYS A 185 15.53 16.71 -2.00
C LYS A 185 14.60 15.95 -2.93
N VAL A 186 14.30 14.71 -2.56
CA VAL A 186 13.42 13.80 -3.30
C VAL A 186 12.33 13.31 -2.37
N TYR A 187 11.08 13.37 -2.83
CA TYR A 187 9.96 12.71 -2.19
C TYR A 187 9.65 11.41 -2.92
N VAL A 188 9.49 10.32 -2.18
CA VAL A 188 9.11 9.01 -2.68
C VAL A 188 7.86 8.58 -1.93
N GLU A 189 6.77 8.41 -2.65
CA GLU A 189 5.55 7.83 -2.12
C GLU A 189 5.74 6.33 -1.90
N ALA A 190 5.26 5.80 -0.78
CA ALA A 190 5.16 4.36 -0.59
C ALA A 190 3.94 3.98 0.25
N GLY A 191 3.30 2.84 -0.02
CA GLY A 191 2.33 2.23 0.88
C GLY A 191 2.99 1.74 2.17
N THR A 192 2.24 1.65 3.27
CA THR A 192 2.79 1.23 4.57
C THR A 192 3.29 -0.21 4.60
N ILE A 193 2.78 -1.08 3.73
CA ILE A 193 3.27 -2.46 3.58
C ILE A 193 4.73 -2.51 3.07
N HIS A 194 5.20 -1.46 2.39
CA HIS A 194 6.53 -1.31 1.81
C HIS A 194 7.58 -0.80 2.84
N LEU A 195 7.47 -1.16 4.12
CA LEU A 195 8.52 -0.82 5.09
C LEU A 195 9.89 -1.42 4.73
N TYR A 196 9.90 -2.54 4.00
CA TYR A 196 11.12 -3.20 3.55
C TYR A 196 11.80 -2.44 2.41
N PHE A 197 11.04 -1.84 1.50
CA PHE A 197 11.53 -0.89 0.49
C PHE A 197 12.43 0.19 1.10
N LYS A 198 12.01 0.83 2.20
CA LYS A 198 12.84 1.84 2.88
C LYS A 198 14.20 1.28 3.31
N LYS A 199 14.22 0.05 3.85
CA LYS A 199 15.46 -0.61 4.25
C LYS A 199 16.37 -0.82 3.04
N LEU A 200 15.83 -1.35 1.94
CA LEU A 200 16.58 -1.55 0.71
C LEU A 200 17.08 -0.23 0.12
N LEU A 201 16.23 0.80 0.07
CA LEU A 201 16.59 2.11 -0.44
C LEU A 201 17.74 2.71 0.37
N GLN A 202 17.66 2.65 1.70
CA GLN A 202 18.73 3.15 2.57
C GLN A 202 20.05 2.43 2.34
N LEU A 203 20.04 1.09 2.17
CA LEU A 203 21.26 0.32 1.91
C LEU A 203 21.91 0.66 0.56
N ASN A 204 21.09 0.94 -0.46
CA ASN A 204 21.59 1.23 -1.81
C ASN A 204 21.88 2.71 -2.07
N THR A 205 21.53 3.62 -1.15
CA THR A 205 21.73 5.07 -1.29
C THR A 205 22.72 5.65 -0.28
N LEU A 206 23.47 4.82 0.46
CA LEU A 206 24.42 5.25 1.50
C LEU A 206 25.44 6.29 0.99
N SER A 207 25.88 6.16 -0.26
CA SER A 207 26.82 7.10 -0.91
C SER A 207 26.14 8.35 -1.47
N LEU A 208 24.83 8.30 -1.72
CA LEU A 208 24.05 9.38 -2.33
C LEU A 208 23.52 10.37 -1.29
N GLY A 209 23.14 9.88 -0.10
CA GLY A 209 22.71 10.75 0.98
C GLY A 209 21.87 10.06 2.06
N LYS A 210 20.93 10.79 2.65
CA LYS A 210 20.14 10.33 3.80
C LYS A 210 18.74 9.94 3.34
N VAL A 211 18.27 8.78 3.81
CA VAL A 211 16.88 8.36 3.69
C VAL A 211 16.14 8.62 5.01
N SER A 212 15.13 9.47 4.97
CA SER A 212 14.18 9.73 6.05
C SER A 212 12.84 9.08 5.72
N GLN A 213 12.05 8.72 6.74
CA GLN A 213 10.70 8.17 6.55
C GLN A 213 9.69 8.91 7.41
N PHE A 214 8.46 9.05 6.92
CA PHE A 214 7.36 9.64 7.64
C PHE A 214 6.08 8.87 7.32
N PHE A 215 5.30 8.49 8.34
CA PHE A 215 3.91 8.12 8.12
C PHE A 215 3.12 9.41 8.02
N LEU A 216 2.40 9.62 6.91
CA LEU A 216 1.78 10.93 6.62
C LEU A 216 0.82 11.38 7.73
N LEU A 217 0.06 10.45 8.32
CA LEU A 217 -0.86 10.72 9.42
C LEU A 217 -0.23 10.65 10.82
N GLN A 218 1.10 10.55 10.96
CA GLN A 218 1.75 10.30 12.25
C GLN A 218 1.45 11.34 13.32
N LYS A 219 1.27 12.62 12.94
CA LYS A 219 0.97 13.70 13.90
C LYS A 219 -0.42 13.50 14.50
N VAL A 220 -1.40 13.20 13.65
CA VAL A 220 -2.78 12.89 14.05
C VAL A 220 -2.79 11.64 14.93
N LEU A 221 -2.17 10.55 14.47
CA LEU A 221 -2.12 9.28 15.21
C LEU A 221 -1.44 9.40 16.58
N LYS A 222 -0.35 10.17 16.69
CA LYS A 222 0.31 10.39 17.98
C LYS A 222 -0.62 11.07 18.99
N SER A 223 -1.44 12.02 18.56
CA SER A 223 -2.42 12.67 19.46
C SER A 223 -3.55 11.74 19.90
N LEU A 224 -3.98 10.81 19.03
CA LEU A 224 -5.13 9.93 19.30
C LEU A 224 -4.77 8.67 20.08
N VAL A 225 -3.60 8.08 19.80
CA VAL A 225 -3.22 6.76 20.33
C VAL A 225 -1.76 6.67 20.79
N GLY A 226 -1.01 7.78 20.78
CA GLY A 226 0.38 7.83 21.25
C GLY A 226 1.40 7.12 20.35
N LYS A 227 1.01 6.67 19.16
CA LYS A 227 1.86 5.94 18.20
C LYS A 227 1.92 6.66 16.85
N PRO A 228 3.02 6.56 16.08
CA PRO A 228 3.11 7.16 14.74
C PRO A 228 2.28 6.41 13.69
N TYR A 229 1.98 5.14 13.93
CA TYR A 229 1.16 4.30 13.07
C TYR A 229 0.54 3.16 13.88
N VAL A 230 -0.59 2.61 13.43
CA VAL A 230 -1.23 1.42 13.98
C VAL A 230 -1.45 0.43 12.86
N PHE A 231 -0.83 -0.75 12.95
CA PHE A 231 -0.91 -1.76 11.90
C PHE A 231 -2.18 -2.62 12.08
N PRO A 232 -3.02 -2.75 11.05
CA PRO A 232 -4.00 -3.81 10.96
C PRO A 232 -3.33 -5.19 11.11
N PRO A 233 -4.05 -6.20 11.60
CA PRO A 233 -3.46 -7.50 11.94
C PRO A 233 -2.95 -8.24 10.71
N GLY A 234 -3.63 -8.12 9.56
CA GLY A 234 -3.21 -8.71 8.29
C GLY A 234 -1.93 -8.06 7.76
N GLU A 235 -1.86 -6.73 7.80
CA GLU A 235 -0.64 -6.00 7.42
C GLU A 235 0.53 -6.39 8.34
N LEU A 236 0.31 -6.47 9.65
CA LEU A 236 1.33 -6.88 10.60
C LEU A 236 1.80 -8.33 10.36
N LEU A 237 0.88 -9.25 10.01
CA LEU A 237 1.22 -10.62 9.65
C LEU A 237 2.11 -10.67 8.40
N THR A 238 1.72 -10.00 7.32
CA THR A 238 2.49 -9.95 6.08
C THR A 238 3.85 -9.26 6.31
N LEU A 239 3.92 -8.16 7.06
CA LEU A 239 5.18 -7.50 7.42
C LEU A 239 6.14 -8.44 8.17
N ARG A 240 5.62 -9.28 9.07
CA ARG A 240 6.48 -10.28 9.76
C ARG A 240 7.14 -11.21 8.77
N TYR A 241 6.40 -11.68 7.76
CA TYR A 241 6.95 -12.53 6.70
C TYR A 241 7.89 -11.76 5.78
N ILE A 242 7.56 -10.52 5.38
CA ILE A 242 8.42 -9.66 4.55
C ILE A 242 9.82 -9.54 5.20
N PHE A 243 9.86 -9.27 6.50
CA PHE A 243 11.10 -9.11 7.26
C PHE A 243 11.74 -10.43 7.73
N ASN A 244 11.24 -11.60 7.31
CA ASN A 244 11.72 -12.92 7.71
C ASN A 244 11.86 -13.04 9.24
N ARG A 245 10.87 -12.54 9.99
CA ARG A 245 10.85 -12.70 11.45
C ARG A 245 10.73 -14.17 11.80
N LYS A 246 11.35 -14.58 12.91
CA LYS A 246 11.24 -15.96 13.43
C LYS A 246 9.77 -16.33 13.59
N GLU A 247 9.41 -17.51 13.06
CA GLU A 247 8.05 -18.05 13.14
C GLU A 247 7.58 -18.14 14.59
N ASN A 248 6.33 -17.72 14.80
CA ASN A 248 5.66 -17.80 16.09
C ASN A 248 4.20 -18.18 15.85
N PRO A 249 3.87 -19.49 15.90
CA PRO A 249 2.53 -19.97 15.56
C PRO A 249 1.42 -19.32 16.37
N LYS A 250 1.63 -19.07 17.67
CA LYS A 250 0.63 -18.41 18.53
C LYS A 250 0.30 -17.00 18.02
N THR A 251 1.33 -16.22 17.70
CA THR A 251 1.16 -14.85 17.21
C THR A 251 0.57 -14.83 15.81
N GLU A 252 1.08 -15.67 14.91
CA GLU A 252 0.66 -15.74 13.52
C GLU A 252 -0.78 -16.22 13.37
N ASN A 253 -1.18 -17.25 14.15
CA ASN A 253 -2.58 -17.70 14.20
C ASN A 253 -3.51 -16.59 14.69
N LEU A 254 -3.12 -15.85 15.73
CA LEU A 254 -3.95 -14.76 16.25
C LEU A 254 -4.08 -13.59 15.27
N LEU A 255 -2.98 -13.21 14.60
CA LEU A 255 -3.02 -12.15 13.59
C LEU A 255 -3.88 -12.54 12.38
N ALA A 256 -3.73 -13.77 11.89
CA ALA A 256 -4.55 -14.30 10.81
C ALA A 256 -6.04 -14.39 11.21
N ALA A 257 -6.35 -14.87 12.42
CA ALA A 257 -7.72 -14.91 12.93
C ALA A 257 -8.32 -13.51 13.06
N ARG A 258 -7.57 -12.54 13.59
CA ARG A 258 -8.03 -11.14 13.71
C ARG A 258 -8.19 -10.46 12.36
N SER A 259 -7.37 -10.78 11.35
CA SER A 259 -7.53 -10.20 10.01
C SER A 259 -8.83 -10.63 9.34
N LEU A 260 -9.27 -11.87 9.58
CA LEU A 260 -10.56 -12.37 9.10
C LEU A 260 -11.75 -11.59 9.69
N VAL A 261 -11.69 -11.19 10.97
CA VAL A 261 -12.72 -10.32 11.56
C VAL A 261 -12.57 -8.89 11.09
N TYR A 262 -11.35 -8.35 11.07
CA TYR A 262 -11.04 -6.98 10.66
C TYR A 262 -11.60 -6.65 9.28
N ILE A 263 -11.35 -7.53 8.30
CA ILE A 263 -11.79 -7.30 6.92
C ILE A 263 -13.32 -7.26 6.80
N LYS A 264 -14.07 -7.83 7.75
CA LYS A 264 -15.54 -7.77 7.77
C LYS A 264 -16.10 -6.49 8.38
N ILE A 265 -15.35 -5.77 9.20
CA ILE A 265 -15.86 -4.64 10.00
C ILE A 265 -15.30 -3.26 9.58
N ILE A 266 -14.51 -3.22 8.51
CA ILE A 266 -13.93 -2.00 7.93
C ILE A 266 -14.73 -1.55 6.68
N PRO A 267 -14.89 -0.23 6.45
CA PRO A 267 -15.48 0.28 5.22
C PRO A 267 -14.79 -0.28 3.97
N LYS A 268 -15.59 -0.52 2.92
CA LYS A 268 -15.12 -0.95 1.59
C LYS A 268 -15.17 0.17 0.56
N GLU A 269 -15.94 1.19 0.84
CA GLU A 269 -16.12 2.38 0.01
C GLU A 269 -15.04 3.42 0.34
N GLU A 270 -14.77 4.30 -0.63
CA GLU A 270 -13.99 5.52 -0.42
C GLU A 270 -14.79 6.51 0.47
N LEU A 271 -14.19 6.96 1.57
CA LEU A 271 -14.79 7.91 2.50
C LEU A 271 -14.19 9.30 2.33
N LEU A 272 -15.06 10.28 2.08
CA LEU A 272 -14.64 11.66 1.85
C LEU A 272 -14.52 12.44 3.17
N PRO A 273 -13.37 13.12 3.40
CA PRO A 273 -13.22 14.00 4.56
C PRO A 273 -14.14 15.21 4.44
N HIS A 274 -14.65 15.67 5.58
CA HIS A 274 -15.48 16.88 5.72
C HIS A 274 -15.16 17.58 7.04
N GLU A 275 -15.66 18.80 7.24
CA GLU A 275 -15.23 19.67 8.36
C GLU A 275 -15.37 19.01 9.74
N GLU A 276 -16.47 18.30 10.00
CA GLU A 276 -16.71 17.62 11.30
C GLU A 276 -15.90 16.32 11.45
N ASN A 277 -15.45 15.71 10.35
CA ASN A 277 -14.70 14.47 10.34
C ASN A 277 -13.62 14.50 9.24
N PRO A 278 -12.49 15.18 9.50
CA PRO A 278 -11.42 15.35 8.52
C PRO A 278 -10.61 14.08 8.26
N PHE A 279 -10.75 13.05 9.11
CA PHE A 279 -10.03 11.77 9.00
C PHE A 279 -10.99 10.57 9.08
N PRO A 280 -11.97 10.47 8.16
CA PRO A 280 -13.03 9.47 8.26
C PRO A 280 -12.48 8.04 8.22
N HIS A 281 -11.53 7.74 7.33
CA HIS A 281 -10.98 6.40 7.24
C HIS A 281 -10.13 6.06 8.47
N LEU A 282 -9.27 6.98 8.91
CA LEU A 282 -8.46 6.79 10.12
C LEU A 282 -9.33 6.46 11.33
N LYS A 283 -10.44 7.19 11.52
CA LYS A 283 -11.36 6.98 12.64
C LYS A 283 -11.99 5.58 12.59
N GLU A 284 -12.44 5.17 11.41
CA GLU A 284 -13.04 3.85 11.18
C GLU A 284 -12.04 2.71 11.41
N GLU A 285 -10.79 2.88 10.95
CA GLU A 285 -9.72 1.91 11.19
C GLU A 285 -9.33 1.80 12.65
N LEU A 286 -9.12 2.93 13.33
CA LEU A 286 -8.79 2.92 14.75
C LEU A 286 -9.89 2.27 15.57
N HIS A 287 -11.16 2.48 15.20
CA HIS A 287 -12.27 1.80 15.84
C HIS A 287 -12.18 0.28 15.59
N ALA A 288 -12.08 -0.15 14.33
CA ALA A 288 -11.98 -1.57 13.98
C ALA A 288 -10.80 -2.26 14.69
N ILE A 289 -9.62 -1.63 14.72
CA ILE A 289 -8.42 -2.13 15.39
C ILE A 289 -8.64 -2.28 16.90
N LYS A 290 -9.23 -1.27 17.57
CA LYS A 290 -9.54 -1.35 19.01
C LYS A 290 -10.48 -2.52 19.34
N LEU A 291 -11.43 -2.83 18.46
CA LEU A 291 -12.34 -3.96 18.66
C LEU A 291 -11.59 -5.29 18.54
N ILE A 292 -10.85 -5.50 17.44
CA ILE A 292 -10.15 -6.78 17.22
C ILE A 292 -8.99 -7.03 18.20
N GLU A 293 -8.37 -5.99 18.75
CA GLU A 293 -7.29 -6.11 19.74
C GLU A 293 -7.77 -6.81 21.02
N ARG A 294 -9.07 -6.73 21.31
CA ARG A 294 -9.72 -7.40 22.45
C ARG A 294 -10.04 -8.87 22.18
N LEU A 295 -10.06 -9.32 20.92
CA LEU A 295 -10.46 -10.67 20.54
C LEU A 295 -9.28 -11.64 20.64
N ASP A 296 -9.45 -12.76 21.33
CA ASP A 296 -8.53 -13.89 21.22
C ASP A 296 -8.85 -14.79 20.02
N PHE A 297 -8.15 -15.91 19.88
CA PHE A 297 -8.34 -16.84 18.76
C PHE A 297 -9.75 -17.47 18.76
N GLU A 298 -10.26 -17.86 19.94
CA GLU A 298 -11.56 -18.50 20.08
C GLU A 298 -12.71 -17.51 19.86
N ASP A 299 -12.52 -16.26 20.27
CA ASP A 299 -13.44 -15.17 19.94
C ASP A 299 -13.58 -14.99 18.43
N CYS A 300 -12.44 -14.91 17.71
CA CYS A 300 -12.42 -14.79 16.26
C CYS A 300 -13.12 -15.99 15.59
N LYS A 301 -12.87 -17.21 16.07
CA LYS A 301 -13.53 -18.43 15.58
C LYS A 301 -15.06 -18.35 15.70
N ARG A 302 -15.54 -17.97 16.89
CA ARG A 302 -16.99 -17.84 17.16
C ARG A 302 -17.62 -16.75 16.30
N LEU A 303 -16.97 -15.59 16.20
CA LEU A 303 -17.47 -14.44 15.45
C LEU A 303 -17.48 -14.68 13.95
N TYR A 304 -16.40 -15.21 13.39
CA TYR A 304 -16.23 -15.30 11.94
C TYR A 304 -17.34 -16.11 11.25
N SER A 305 -17.79 -17.21 11.88
CA SER A 305 -18.92 -18.01 11.39
C SER A 305 -20.20 -17.20 11.17
N LYS A 306 -20.45 -16.19 12.02
CA LYS A 306 -21.62 -15.30 11.93
C LYS A 306 -21.38 -14.15 10.97
N LEU A 307 -20.14 -13.65 10.92
CA LEU A 307 -19.76 -12.51 10.09
C LEU A 307 -19.63 -12.86 8.60
N PHE A 308 -19.33 -14.11 8.26
CA PHE A 308 -18.92 -14.51 6.91
C PHE A 308 -19.88 -13.99 5.82
N TRP A 309 -21.19 -14.16 6.02
CA TRP A 309 -22.23 -13.78 5.06
C TRP A 309 -22.70 -12.32 5.14
N ILE A 310 -22.29 -11.57 6.16
CA ILE A 310 -22.70 -10.17 6.34
C ILE A 310 -21.92 -9.30 5.35
N LYS A 311 -22.63 -8.55 4.50
CA LYS A 311 -22.00 -7.67 3.49
C LYS A 311 -21.75 -6.26 4.03
N ASP A 312 -22.67 -5.72 4.82
CA ASP A 312 -22.53 -4.39 5.40
C ASP A 312 -21.56 -4.43 6.59
N TYR A 313 -20.47 -3.67 6.47
CA TYR A 313 -19.45 -3.59 7.53
C TYR A 313 -20.01 -2.99 8.83
N LYS A 314 -21.04 -2.14 8.78
CA LYS A 314 -21.65 -1.53 9.97
C LYS A 314 -22.43 -2.56 10.76
N GLU A 315 -23.19 -3.41 10.08
CA GLU A 315 -23.89 -4.55 10.69
C GLU A 315 -22.89 -5.54 11.30
N ALA A 316 -21.86 -5.90 10.54
CA ALA A 316 -20.79 -6.77 11.00
C ALA A 316 -20.08 -6.20 12.25
N ARG A 317 -19.79 -4.89 12.24
CA ARG A 317 -19.15 -4.21 13.37
C ARG A 317 -20.04 -4.21 14.61
N LYS A 318 -21.33 -3.89 14.47
CA LYS A 318 -22.28 -3.92 15.58
C LYS A 318 -22.34 -5.30 16.25
N LEU A 319 -22.30 -6.37 15.45
CA LEU A 319 -22.24 -7.74 15.98
C LEU A 319 -21.00 -7.98 16.85
N VAL A 320 -19.83 -7.50 16.41
CA VAL A 320 -18.59 -7.60 17.21
C VAL A 320 -18.65 -6.74 18.47
N GLU A 321 -19.18 -5.52 18.38
CA GLU A 321 -19.37 -4.64 19.54
C GLU A 321 -20.28 -5.27 20.58
N ASP A 322 -21.42 -5.84 20.16
CA ASP A 322 -22.35 -6.49 21.06
C ASP A 322 -21.74 -7.75 21.67
N TYR A 323 -21.03 -8.57 20.90
CA TYR A 323 -20.26 -9.71 21.44
C TYR A 323 -19.29 -9.28 22.55
N LEU A 324 -18.58 -8.17 22.37
CA LEU A 324 -17.62 -7.64 23.34
C LEU A 324 -18.23 -6.97 24.57
N LYS A 325 -19.54 -6.66 24.56
CA LYS A 325 -20.26 -6.15 25.75
C LYS A 325 -20.65 -7.26 26.72
N PHE A 326 -20.89 -8.47 26.20
CA PHE A 326 -21.34 -9.63 26.97
C PHE A 326 -20.22 -10.62 27.31
N ARG A 327 -18.96 -10.26 27.03
CA ARG A 327 -17.77 -11.08 27.29
C ARG A 327 -17.21 -10.88 28.69
#